data_AF-A0A534ZGQ6-F1
#
_entry.id   AF-A0A534ZGQ6-F1
#
_cell.length_a   1.000
_cell.length_b   1.000
_cell.length_c   1.000
_cell.angle_alpha   90.00
_cell.angle_beta   90.00
_cell.angle_gamma   90.00
#
_symmetry.space_group_name_H-M   'P 1'
#
loop_
_entity.id
_entity.type
_entity.pdbx_description
1 polymer ?
#
loop_
_entity_poly.entity_id
_entity_poly.type
_entity_poly.pdbx_seq_one_letter_code
_entity_poly.pdbx_strand_id
1 'polypeptide(L)'
;MTVPVRLRLAPGARIATLQFAASITGQGSAPAVGKAPTFRPARGLPAPDLAVMDGQTLLLGWLRPLPARHGRRIRVGTLTFRLPGGAARGDRYEVAVSEPSGTSLAGNEVALAGSLLHVSAGGLAR
;
A
#
# COMPACT_ATOMS: atom_id res chain seq x y z
N MET A 1 -10.14 -8.04 5.29
CA MET A 1 -9.73 -6.66 5.63
C MET A 1 -9.32 -5.94 4.37
N THR A 2 -9.68 -4.66 4.23
CA THR A 2 -9.31 -3.82 3.09
C THR A 2 -8.70 -2.52 3.59
N VAL A 3 -7.53 -2.14 3.06
CA VAL A 3 -6.81 -0.93 3.45
C VAL A 3 -6.52 -0.09 2.21
N PRO A 4 -7.04 1.15 2.12
CA PRO A 4 -6.76 2.02 0.98
C PRO A 4 -5.33 2.56 1.05
N VAL A 5 -4.56 2.38 -0.02
CA VAL A 5 -3.25 3.01 -0.20
C VAL A 5 -3.43 4.35 -0.87
N ARG A 6 -2.82 5.39 -0.29
CA ARG A 6 -2.94 6.77 -0.77
C ARG A 6 -1.58 7.43 -0.92
N LEU A 7 -1.38 8.08 -2.05
CA LEU A 7 -0.22 8.93 -2.34
C LEU A 7 -0.59 10.38 -2.02
N ARG A 8 0.27 11.07 -1.27
CA ARG A 8 0.13 12.51 -1.00
C ARG A 8 1.31 13.23 -1.63
N LEU A 9 1.01 14.16 -2.53
CA LEU A 9 2.00 14.96 -3.24
C LEU A 9 1.87 16.44 -2.86
N ALA A 10 2.98 17.16 -2.95
CA ALA A 10 2.97 18.61 -2.88
C ALA A 10 2.10 19.20 -4.01
N PRO A 11 1.51 20.39 -3.84
CA PRO A 11 0.76 21.06 -4.91
C PRO A 11 1.58 21.14 -6.21
N GLY A 12 0.98 20.75 -7.33
CA GLY A 12 1.63 20.77 -8.64
C GLY A 12 2.61 19.64 -8.92
N ALA A 13 3.04 18.88 -7.90
CA ALA A 13 3.93 17.74 -8.11
C ALA A 13 3.24 16.62 -8.90
N ARG A 14 4.00 15.99 -9.80
CA ARG A 14 3.57 14.87 -10.63
C ARG A 14 4.62 13.77 -10.56
N ILE A 15 4.15 12.52 -10.59
CA ILE A 15 5.02 11.35 -10.56
C ILE A 15 5.00 10.64 -11.92
N ALA A 16 6.18 10.36 -12.45
CA ALA A 16 6.42 9.55 -13.64
C ALA A 16 6.55 8.07 -13.30
N THR A 17 7.12 7.72 -12.15
CA THR A 17 7.16 6.34 -11.65
C THR A 17 6.78 6.31 -10.19
N LEU A 18 6.27 5.17 -9.72
CA LEU A 18 5.95 4.95 -8.31
C LEU A 18 6.23 3.49 -7.98
N GLN A 19 7.04 3.25 -6.97
CA GLN A 19 7.29 1.91 -6.43
C GLN A 19 7.20 1.95 -4.92
N PHE A 20 6.79 0.85 -4.31
CA PHE A 20 6.82 0.66 -2.86
C PHE A 20 6.65 -0.81 -2.50
N ALA A 21 7.09 -1.18 -1.31
CA ALA A 21 6.82 -2.45 -0.68
C ALA A 21 5.61 -2.33 0.26
N ALA A 22 4.75 -3.34 0.27
CA ALA A 22 3.60 -3.42 1.19
C ALA A 22 3.64 -4.73 1.97
N SER A 23 3.59 -4.65 3.30
CA SER A 23 3.63 -5.82 4.18
C SER A 23 2.54 -5.78 5.24
N ILE A 24 2.19 -6.94 5.77
CA ILE A 24 1.19 -7.10 6.83
C ILE A 24 1.70 -8.08 7.87
N THR A 25 1.88 -7.60 9.09
CA THR A 25 2.54 -8.36 10.15
C THR A 25 1.63 -8.43 11.39
N GLY A 26 1.43 -9.64 11.93
CA GLY A 26 0.76 -9.81 13.22
C GLY A 26 1.63 -9.27 14.35
N GLN A 27 1.03 -8.58 15.32
CA GLN A 27 1.72 -7.96 16.44
C GLN A 27 1.50 -8.75 17.74
N GLY A 28 2.54 -8.84 18.56
CA GLY A 28 2.49 -9.60 19.82
C GLY A 28 2.17 -11.08 19.57
N SER A 29 1.13 -11.58 20.23
CA SER A 29 0.64 -12.96 20.05
C SER A 29 -0.29 -13.16 18.85
N ALA A 30 -0.55 -12.12 18.05
CA ALA A 30 -1.43 -12.24 16.90
C ALA A 30 -0.81 -13.20 15.87
N PRO A 31 -1.57 -14.19 15.37
CA PRO A 31 -1.07 -15.15 14.39
C PRO A 31 -0.68 -14.44 13.07
N ALA A 32 0.34 -14.97 12.40
CA ALA A 32 0.82 -14.44 11.12
C ALA A 32 -0.23 -14.56 10.01
N VAL A 33 -0.24 -13.60 9.07
CA VAL A 33 -1.15 -13.62 7.92
C VAL A 33 -0.76 -14.76 6.99
N GLY A 34 -1.57 -15.82 6.92
CA GLY A 34 -1.21 -17.04 6.18
C GLY A 34 -1.35 -16.98 4.66
N LYS A 35 -2.01 -15.95 4.11
CA LYS A 35 -2.12 -15.76 2.65
C LYS A 35 -1.57 -14.39 2.27
N ALA A 36 -0.79 -14.38 1.19
CA ALA A 36 -0.25 -13.14 0.63
C ALA A 36 -1.34 -12.08 0.43
N PRO A 37 -1.07 -10.81 0.78
CA PRO A 37 -1.99 -9.73 0.47
C PRO A 37 -2.14 -9.57 -1.04
N THR A 38 -3.32 -9.12 -1.47
CA THR A 38 -3.56 -8.73 -2.86
C THR A 38 -3.72 -7.23 -2.97
N PHE A 39 -3.33 -6.66 -4.12
CA PHE A 39 -3.51 -5.25 -4.41
C PHE A 39 -4.46 -5.07 -5.59
N ARG A 40 -5.43 -4.16 -5.43
CA ARG A 40 -6.31 -3.71 -6.51
C ARG A 40 -6.11 -2.22 -6.77
N PRO A 41 -5.72 -1.82 -8.00
CA PRO A 41 -5.64 -0.41 -8.39
C PRO A 41 -6.96 0.34 -8.17
N ALA A 42 -6.86 1.63 -7.87
CA ALA A 42 -8.03 2.49 -7.82
C ALA A 42 -8.65 2.64 -9.22
N ARG A 43 -9.97 2.82 -9.28
CA ARG A 43 -10.69 3.02 -10.55
C ARG A 43 -10.05 4.16 -11.36
N GLY A 44 -9.64 3.88 -12.59
CA GLY A 44 -9.00 4.83 -13.50
C GLY A 44 -7.49 4.99 -13.28
N LEU A 45 -6.85 4.11 -12.49
CA LEU A 45 -5.41 3.91 -12.53
C LEU A 45 -5.13 2.57 -13.22
N PRO A 46 -4.03 2.47 -13.99
CA PRO A 46 -3.63 1.20 -14.58
C PRO A 46 -3.22 0.19 -13.50
N ALA A 47 -3.18 -1.10 -13.89
CA ALA A 47 -2.48 -2.11 -13.11
C ALA A 47 -1.01 -1.72 -12.90
N PRO A 48 -0.39 -2.12 -11.77
CA PRO A 48 1.05 -1.98 -11.61
C PRO A 48 1.75 -2.76 -12.71
N ASP A 49 2.85 -2.23 -13.22
CA ASP A 49 3.72 -2.94 -14.15
C ASP A 49 4.54 -4.02 -13.41
N LEU A 50 4.74 -3.83 -12.09
CA LEU A 50 5.33 -4.81 -11.18
C LEU A 50 4.37 -5.10 -10.02
N ALA A 51 4.06 -6.38 -9.81
CA ALA A 51 3.29 -6.87 -8.65
C ALA A 51 3.82 -8.25 -8.27
N VAL A 52 4.85 -8.29 -7.42
CA VAL A 52 5.60 -9.51 -7.09
C VAL A 52 5.58 -9.73 -5.58
N MET A 53 5.40 -10.98 -5.16
CA MET A 53 5.56 -11.36 -3.77
C MET A 53 7.02 -11.74 -3.50
N ASP A 54 7.61 -11.09 -2.49
CA ASP A 54 8.87 -11.47 -1.88
C ASP A 54 8.62 -11.84 -0.41
N GLY A 55 8.58 -13.15 -0.13
CA GLY A 55 8.10 -13.67 1.15
C GLY A 55 6.67 -13.21 1.46
N GLN A 56 6.50 -12.39 2.50
CA GLN A 56 5.21 -11.79 2.92
C GLN A 56 5.03 -10.34 2.47
N THR A 57 5.97 -9.82 1.67
CA THR A 57 5.96 -8.44 1.19
C THR A 57 5.52 -8.40 -0.27
N LEU A 58 4.52 -7.59 -0.57
CA LEU A 58 4.07 -7.32 -1.93
C LEU A 58 4.81 -6.10 -2.48
N LEU A 59 5.67 -6.33 -3.46
CA LEU A 59 6.38 -5.29 -4.19
C LEU A 59 5.50 -4.78 -5.33
N LEU A 60 5.24 -3.47 -5.35
CA LEU A 60 4.38 -2.81 -6.33
C LEU A 60 5.16 -1.74 -7.08
N GLY A 61 4.94 -1.64 -8.39
CA GLY A 61 5.59 -0.65 -9.22
C GLY A 61 4.78 -0.22 -10.44
N TRP A 62 4.78 1.07 -10.71
CA TRP A 62 4.40 1.69 -11.97
C TRP A 62 5.65 2.32 -12.56
N LEU A 63 6.09 1.80 -13.71
CA LEU A 63 7.30 2.24 -14.43
C LEU A 63 6.94 3.20 -15.57
N ARG A 64 5.76 3.82 -15.47
CA ARG A 64 5.19 4.76 -16.42
C ARG A 64 4.36 5.82 -15.71
N PRO A 65 4.18 7.01 -16.34
CA PRO A 65 3.44 8.09 -15.71
C PRO A 65 2.05 7.67 -15.28
N LEU A 66 1.72 7.94 -14.02
CA LEU A 66 0.36 7.76 -13.53
C LEU A 66 -0.54 8.87 -14.12
N PRO A 67 -1.79 8.55 -14.49
CA PRO A 67 -2.74 9.55 -14.97
C PRO A 67 -2.80 10.74 -14.01
N ALA A 68 -2.72 11.95 -14.56
CA ALA A 68 -2.82 13.18 -13.77
C ALA A 68 -4.13 13.17 -12.99
N ARG A 69 -4.03 13.23 -11.66
CA ARG A 69 -5.19 13.36 -10.78
C ARG A 69 -5.13 14.69 -10.08
N HIS A 70 -6.26 15.39 -10.10
CA HIS A 70 -6.43 16.61 -9.34
C HIS A 70 -6.65 16.25 -7.86
N GLY A 71 -5.82 16.80 -6.98
CA GLY A 71 -5.96 16.66 -5.53
C GLY A 71 -4.66 16.32 -4.82
N ARG A 72 -4.52 16.79 -3.58
CA ARG A 72 -3.33 16.54 -2.75
C ARG A 72 -3.20 15.08 -2.32
N ARG A 73 -4.27 14.28 -2.39
CA ARG A 73 -4.34 12.91 -1.88
C ARG A 73 -4.98 12.00 -2.93
N ILE A 74 -4.16 11.19 -3.58
CA ILE A 74 -4.54 10.28 -4.65
C ILE A 74 -4.70 8.88 -4.07
N ARG A 75 -5.86 8.24 -4.23
CA ARG A 75 -6.00 6.81 -3.92
C ARG A 75 -5.29 6.02 -5.02
N VAL A 76 -4.24 5.29 -4.65
CA VAL A 76 -3.46 4.45 -5.58
C VAL A 76 -4.17 3.09 -5.76
N GLY A 77 -4.71 2.55 -4.67
CA GLY A 77 -5.46 1.30 -4.71
C GLY A 77 -5.87 0.82 -3.34
N THR A 78 -6.03 -0.49 -3.22
CA THR A 78 -6.50 -1.15 -2.00
C THR A 78 -5.72 -2.42 -1.79
N LEU A 79 -5.08 -2.54 -0.62
CA LEU A 79 -4.54 -3.78 -0.12
C LEU A 79 -5.66 -4.59 0.52
N THR A 80 -5.73 -5.87 0.19
CA THR A 80 -6.72 -6.80 0.73
C THR A 80 -6.01 -7.99 1.35
N PHE A 81 -6.38 -8.32 2.56
CA PHE A 81 -5.86 -9.49 3.27
C PHE A 81 -6.94 -10.15 4.11
N ARG A 82 -6.75 -11.41 4.45
CA ARG A 82 -7.64 -12.16 5.33
C ARG A 82 -6.96 -12.32 6.68
N LEU A 83 -7.72 -12.15 7.75
CA LEU A 83 -7.24 -12.53 9.06
C LEU A 83 -7.01 -14.06 9.06
N PRO A 84 -5.90 -14.54 9.63
CA PRO A 84 -5.63 -15.97 9.72
C PRO A 84 -6.64 -16.67 10.65
N GLY A 85 -6.79 -17.99 10.48
CA GLY A 85 -7.54 -18.81 11.42
C GLY A 85 -6.89 -18.73 12.80
N GLY A 86 -7.70 -18.56 13.85
CA GLY A 86 -7.22 -18.39 15.22
C GLY A 86 -6.93 -16.94 15.64
N ALA A 87 -7.08 -15.96 14.74
CA ALA A 87 -7.05 -14.54 15.14
C ALA A 87 -8.19 -14.24 16.13
N ALA A 88 -7.84 -13.77 17.33
CA ALA A 88 -8.77 -13.40 18.37
C ALA A 88 -9.20 -11.94 18.24
N ARG A 89 -10.38 -11.60 18.77
CA ARG A 89 -10.83 -10.20 18.83
C ARG A 89 -9.83 -9.37 19.63
N GLY A 90 -9.39 -8.25 19.05
CA GLY A 90 -8.40 -7.36 19.66
C GLY A 90 -6.97 -7.60 19.18
N ASP A 91 -6.69 -8.73 18.51
CA ASP A 91 -5.39 -8.97 17.86
C ASP A 91 -5.06 -7.83 16.91
N ARG A 92 -3.80 -7.37 16.95
CA ARG A 92 -3.33 -6.24 16.17
C ARG A 92 -2.48 -6.72 15.01
N TYR A 93 -2.69 -6.07 13.88
CA TYR A 93 -1.94 -6.26 12.65
C TYR A 93 -1.41 -4.91 12.20
N GLU A 94 -0.15 -4.90 11.82
CA GLU A 94 0.51 -3.74 11.25
C GLU A 94 0.49 -3.87 9.74
N VAL A 95 0.05 -2.81 9.06
CA VAL A 95 0.09 -2.69 7.60
C VAL A 95 1.08 -1.59 7.27
N ALA A 96 2.19 -1.95 6.63
CA ALA A 96 3.26 -1.04 6.29
C ALA A 96 3.31 -0.79 4.78
N VAL A 97 3.59 0.46 4.41
CA VAL A 97 4.13 0.85 3.11
C VAL A 97 5.55 1.30 3.36
N SER A 98 6.53 0.55 2.86
CA SER A 98 7.96 0.79 3.05
C SER A 98 8.67 1.08 1.73
N GLU A 99 9.82 1.72 1.85
CA GLU A 99 10.73 2.02 0.74
C GLU A 99 10.02 2.63 -0.49
N PRO A 100 9.13 3.64 -0.33
CA PRO A 100 8.51 4.23 -1.48
C PRO A 100 9.54 5.03 -2.28
N SER A 101 9.54 4.84 -3.59
CA SER A 101 10.38 5.60 -4.52
C SER A 101 9.55 6.04 -5.73
N GLY A 102 10.00 7.10 -6.38
CA GLY A 102 9.36 7.58 -7.59
C GLY A 102 10.15 8.70 -8.23
N THR A 103 9.93 8.92 -9.52
CA THR A 103 10.53 10.03 -10.26
C THR A 103 9.47 11.03 -10.69
N SER A 104 9.87 12.27 -10.94
CA SER A 104 9.04 13.31 -11.55
C SER A 104 9.00 13.14 -13.07
N LEU A 105 8.13 13.88 -13.76
CA LEU A 105 8.09 13.90 -15.24
C LEU A 105 9.40 14.38 -15.88
N ALA A 106 10.23 15.11 -15.13
CA ALA A 106 11.55 15.56 -15.58
C ALA A 106 12.67 14.55 -15.28
N GLY A 107 12.35 13.37 -14.72
CA GLY A 107 13.31 12.33 -14.39
C GLY A 107 14.00 12.47 -13.02
N ASN A 108 13.76 13.58 -12.30
CA ASN A 108 14.32 13.76 -10.96
C ASN A 108 13.63 12.88 -9.92
N GLU A 109 14.36 12.39 -8.93
CA GLU A 109 13.80 11.67 -7.79
C GLU A 109 12.76 12.53 -7.03
N VAL A 110 11.69 11.89 -6.58
CA VAL A 110 10.66 12.48 -5.72
C VAL A 110 10.79 11.85 -4.35
N ALA A 111 11.11 12.65 -3.33
CA ALA A 111 11.15 12.19 -1.95
C ALA A 111 9.76 11.72 -1.51
N LEU A 112 9.65 10.43 -1.20
CA LEU A 112 8.43 9.81 -0.66
C LEU A 112 8.72 9.23 0.72
N ALA A 113 7.70 9.25 1.57
CA ALA A 113 7.77 8.65 2.90
C ALA A 113 6.79 7.49 3.01
N GLY A 114 7.24 6.42 3.65
CA GLY A 114 6.40 5.27 3.99
C GLY A 114 5.30 5.62 4.98
N SER A 115 4.44 4.64 5.25
CA SER A 115 3.37 4.82 6.23
C SER A 115 3.07 3.51 6.97
N LEU A 116 2.63 3.65 8.21
CA LEU A 116 2.25 2.54 9.08
C LEU A 116 0.79 2.70 9.51
N LEU A 117 0.03 1.60 9.48
CA LEU A 117 -1.33 1.55 9.98
C LEU A 117 -1.54 0.33 10.88
N HIS A 118 -2.11 0.54 12.05
CA HIS A 118 -2.56 -0.54 12.92
C HIS A 118 -4.03 -0.89 12.63
N VAL A 119 -4.30 -2.18 12.51
CA VAL A 119 -5.63 -2.74 12.27
C VAL A 119 -5.91 -3.78 13.35
N SER A 120 -7.13 -3.84 13.86
CA SER A 120 -7.50 -4.82 14.89
C SER A 120 -8.56 -5.81 14.39
N ALA A 121 -8.40 -7.08 14.77
CA ALA A 121 -9.39 -8.10 14.50
C ALA A 121 -10.70 -7.80 15.29
N GLY A 122 -11.84 -7.79 14.58
CA GLY A 122 -13.15 -7.56 15.19
C GLY A 122 -13.48 -6.10 15.53
N GLY A 123 -12.69 -5.13 15.04
CA GLY A 123 -13.03 -3.71 15.08
C GLY A 123 -13.58 -3.22 13.74
N LEU A 124 -14.82 -2.73 13.71
CA LEU A 124 -15.21 -1.75 12.70
C LEU A 124 -14.36 -0.51 12.94
N ALA A 125 -13.50 -0.13 11.99
CA ALA A 125 -12.92 1.20 11.98
C ALA A 125 -14.07 2.20 11.93
N ARG A 126 -14.33 2.88 13.06
CA ARG A 126 -15.17 4.08 13.09
C ARG A 126 -14.36 5.26 12.57
#